data_AF-A0A194ADJ2-F1
#
_entry.id   AF-A0A194ADJ2-F1
#
_cell.length_a   1.000
_cell.length_b   1.000
_cell.length_c   1.000
_cell.angle_alpha   90.00
_cell.angle_beta   90.00
_cell.angle_gamma   90.00
#
_symmetry.space_group_name_H-M   'P 1'
#
loop_
_entity.id
_entity.type
_entity.pdbx_description
1 polymer ?
#
loop_
_entity_poly.entity_id
_entity_poly.type
_entity_poly.pdbx_seq_one_letter_code
_entity_poly.pdbx_strand_id
1 'polypeptide(L)'
;MHLEDGHIPAEYSRYIGRKVLLISATGLLLAGALLTAISLGAAHVPMGDVAKSLLSLDVSRRIQIIVWEIRLPQALSAIIAGGGLAISGAVMQSILRNPLGSPFTLGISHAAAFGAAFSVMLLGSGVMGSSQVGSINITNPYLTTTAAFVCSLAATAMIIAVSRLRGATPETMILTGVALGALFTAGTMFLQFFADDVQLAAMVFWTFGDTARASWNEIALLAGVTGVASVYFLANGWNYNAIDAGDETARGLGVRVDRLRVTGMLMASLVTSVIIAYLGIIGFVGLVVPHMARRILGGDHRFLLPATLFLGALLLLVSDTAARLMLAPHVLPVSVLTAFMGAPLFMYLILRGYK
;
A
#
# COMPACT_ATOMS: atom_id res chain seq x y z
N MET A 1 15.69 -25.40 -24.87
CA MET A 1 14.48 -26.05 -24.36
C MET A 1 13.68 -26.48 -25.58
N HIS A 2 13.97 -27.68 -26.09
CA HIS A 2 13.27 -28.20 -27.26
C HIS A 2 11.86 -28.64 -26.82
N LEU A 3 10.84 -28.17 -27.53
CA LEU A 3 9.53 -28.81 -27.51
C LEU A 3 9.73 -30.17 -28.18
N GLU A 4 10.07 -31.20 -27.42
CA GLU A 4 9.95 -32.58 -27.92
C GLU A 4 8.46 -32.79 -28.27
N ASP A 5 8.19 -32.99 -29.55
CA ASP A 5 6.89 -33.39 -30.11
C ASP A 5 5.71 -32.43 -29.91
N GLY A 6 5.96 -31.13 -29.71
CA GLY A 6 4.90 -30.12 -29.59
C GLY A 6 4.11 -30.18 -28.26
N HIS A 7 4.55 -31.02 -27.32
CA HIS A 7 3.97 -31.11 -25.99
C HIS A 7 4.71 -30.19 -25.01
N ILE A 8 3.95 -29.49 -24.16
CA ILE A 8 4.52 -28.68 -23.08
C ILE A 8 5.17 -29.63 -22.06
N PRO A 9 6.45 -29.44 -21.70
CA PRO A 9 7.11 -30.30 -20.72
C PRO A 9 6.32 -30.38 -19.42
N ALA A 10 6.11 -31.59 -18.91
CA ALA A 10 5.32 -31.81 -17.69
C ALA A 10 5.84 -31.03 -16.47
N GLU A 11 7.16 -30.81 -16.41
CA GLU A 11 7.80 -29.98 -15.39
C GLU A 11 7.38 -28.52 -15.46
N TYR A 12 7.27 -27.95 -16.67
CA TYR A 12 6.82 -26.58 -16.87
C TYR A 12 5.34 -26.42 -16.48
N SER A 13 4.49 -27.37 -16.88
CA SER A 13 3.08 -27.40 -16.49
C SER A 13 2.92 -27.50 -14.97
N ARG A 14 3.71 -28.35 -14.28
CA ARG A 14 3.71 -28.46 -12.81
C ARG A 14 4.22 -27.18 -12.14
N TYR A 15 5.26 -26.56 -12.70
CA TYR A 15 5.81 -25.29 -12.21
C TYR A 15 4.78 -24.16 -12.26
N ILE A 16 4.09 -23.99 -13.40
CA ILE A 16 3.02 -23.00 -13.54
C ILE A 16 1.85 -23.35 -12.62
N GLY A 17 1.40 -24.61 -12.63
CA GLY A 17 0.28 -25.08 -11.82
C GLY A 17 0.47 -24.79 -10.34
N ARG A 18 1.67 -25.00 -9.80
CA ARG A 18 2.01 -24.66 -8.41
C ARG A 18 1.86 -23.17 -8.11
N LYS A 19 2.32 -22.28 -9.02
CA LYS A 19 2.21 -20.83 -8.82
C LYS A 19 0.76 -20.36 -8.86
N VAL A 20 -0.01 -20.85 -9.83
CA VAL A 20 -1.44 -20.55 -9.94
C VAL A 20 -2.17 -21.03 -8.70
N LEU A 21 -1.92 -22.26 -8.25
CA LEU A 21 -2.51 -22.81 -7.03
C LEU A 21 -2.23 -21.93 -5.80
N LEU A 22 -0.98 -21.48 -5.60
CA LEU A 22 -0.61 -20.63 -4.48
C LEU A 22 -1.29 -19.25 -4.53
N ILE A 23 -1.40 -18.65 -5.72
CA ILE A 23 -2.12 -17.39 -5.91
C ILE A 23 -3.60 -17.57 -5.60
N SER A 24 -4.24 -18.61 -6.15
CA SER A 24 -5.64 -18.93 -5.89
C SER A 24 -5.90 -19.23 -4.42
N ALA A 25 -5.02 -19.99 -3.75
CA ALA A 25 -5.11 -20.25 -2.33
C ALA A 25 -5.02 -18.97 -1.50
N THR A 26 -4.13 -18.04 -1.87
CA THR A 26 -4.04 -16.73 -1.19
C THR A 26 -5.32 -15.91 -1.39
N GLY A 27 -5.92 -15.94 -2.57
CA GLY A 27 -7.22 -15.31 -2.83
C GLY A 27 -8.36 -15.89 -1.98
N LEU A 28 -8.39 -17.22 -1.82
CA LEU A 28 -9.37 -17.89 -0.95
C LEU A 28 -9.15 -17.54 0.54
N LEU A 29 -7.89 -17.51 0.98
CA LEU A 29 -7.54 -17.08 2.35
C LEU A 29 -7.95 -15.63 2.59
N LEU A 30 -7.79 -14.75 1.60
CA LEU A 30 -8.23 -13.36 1.68
C LEU A 30 -9.76 -13.25 1.82
N ALA A 31 -10.52 -14.03 1.05
CA ALA A 31 -11.98 -14.07 1.18
C ALA A 31 -12.42 -14.56 2.57
N GLY A 32 -11.77 -15.61 3.10
CA GLY A 32 -11.99 -16.07 4.47
C GLY A 32 -11.64 -15.00 5.51
N ALA A 33 -10.49 -14.34 5.36
CA ALA A 33 -10.04 -13.27 6.23
C ALA A 33 -11.03 -12.09 6.24
N LEU A 34 -11.60 -11.72 5.09
CA LEU A 34 -12.63 -10.68 4.98
C LEU A 34 -13.86 -11.01 5.84
N LEU A 35 -14.38 -12.24 5.72
CA LEU A 35 -15.52 -12.67 6.52
C LEU A 35 -15.21 -12.65 8.02
N THR A 36 -14.01 -13.08 8.41
CA THR A 36 -13.56 -13.01 9.81
C THR A 36 -13.41 -11.58 10.31
N ALA A 37 -12.87 -10.67 9.49
CA ALA A 37 -12.67 -9.27 9.83
C ALA A 37 -14.00 -8.54 10.06
N ILE A 38 -15.05 -8.90 9.31
CA ILE A 38 -16.39 -8.34 9.49
C ILE A 38 -17.08 -8.92 10.74
N SER A 39 -16.82 -10.17 11.09
CA SER A 39 -17.40 -10.80 12.29
C SER A 39 -16.71 -10.37 13.59
N LEU A 40 -15.39 -10.18 13.57
CA LEU A 40 -14.59 -9.84 14.75
C LEU A 40 -14.48 -8.32 14.97
N GLY A 41 -14.69 -7.88 16.21
CA GLY A 41 -14.46 -6.50 16.66
C GLY A 41 -15.09 -6.25 18.03
N ALA A 42 -15.11 -4.99 18.47
CA ALA A 42 -15.53 -4.62 19.84
C ALA A 42 -16.93 -5.14 20.25
N ALA A 43 -17.87 -5.22 19.31
CA ALA A 43 -19.15 -5.91 19.49
C ALA A 43 -19.13 -7.25 18.74
N HIS A 44 -19.35 -8.38 19.41
CA HIS A 44 -19.39 -9.66 18.70
C HIS A 44 -20.58 -9.70 17.72
N VAL A 45 -20.31 -9.94 16.44
CA VAL A 45 -21.35 -10.15 15.41
C VAL A 45 -21.17 -11.58 14.88
N PRO A 46 -22.09 -12.51 15.19
CA PRO A 46 -22.00 -13.89 14.73
C PRO A 46 -21.89 -13.98 13.20
N MET A 47 -21.08 -14.91 12.69
CA MET A 47 -20.90 -15.09 11.24
C MET A 47 -22.21 -15.32 10.48
N GLY A 48 -23.18 -16.00 11.11
CA GLY A 48 -24.51 -16.20 10.52
C GLY A 48 -25.24 -14.87 10.27
N ASP A 49 -25.12 -13.91 11.18
CA ASP A 49 -25.74 -12.60 11.04
C ASP A 49 -24.97 -11.70 10.08
N VAL A 50 -23.64 -11.86 9.98
CA VAL A 50 -22.85 -11.25 8.90
C VAL A 50 -23.35 -11.73 7.54
N ALA A 51 -23.48 -13.04 7.35
CA ALA A 51 -23.96 -13.62 6.09
C ALA A 51 -25.38 -13.14 5.74
N LYS A 52 -26.29 -13.14 6.71
CA LYS A 52 -27.65 -12.59 6.53
C LYS A 52 -27.61 -11.11 6.15
N SER A 53 -26.82 -10.30 6.83
CA SER A 53 -26.67 -8.87 6.56
C SER A 53 -26.13 -8.59 5.14
N LEU A 54 -25.16 -9.39 4.68
CA LEU A 54 -24.61 -9.28 3.32
C LEU A 54 -25.60 -9.74 2.23
N LEU A 55 -26.42 -10.74 2.53
CA LEU A 55 -27.48 -11.22 1.65
C LEU A 55 -28.76 -10.38 1.71
N SER A 56 -28.74 -9.24 2.43
CA SER A 56 -29.91 -8.38 2.65
C SER A 56 -31.12 -9.13 3.26
N LEU A 57 -30.85 -10.16 4.07
CA LEU A 57 -31.84 -10.88 4.86
C LEU A 57 -32.13 -10.14 6.17
N ASP A 58 -33.22 -10.49 6.83
CA ASP A 58 -33.66 -9.84 8.07
C ASP A 58 -32.64 -10.02 9.21
N VAL A 59 -32.11 -8.90 9.68
CA VAL A 59 -31.18 -8.77 10.80
C VAL A 59 -31.49 -7.47 11.55
N SER A 60 -31.09 -7.39 12.83
CA SER A 60 -31.27 -6.15 13.57
C SER A 60 -30.58 -4.96 12.89
N ARG A 61 -31.23 -3.78 12.90
CA ARG A 61 -30.67 -2.53 12.34
C ARG A 61 -29.28 -2.21 12.89
N ARG A 62 -29.00 -2.56 14.15
CA ARG A 62 -27.68 -2.41 14.78
C ARG A 62 -26.61 -3.24 14.07
N ILE A 63 -26.89 -4.51 13.78
CA ILE A 63 -25.96 -5.39 13.05
C ILE A 63 -25.75 -4.89 11.63
N GLN A 64 -26.82 -4.46 10.96
CA GLN A 64 -26.73 -3.93 9.60
C GLN A 64 -25.78 -2.74 9.53
N ILE A 65 -25.91 -1.75 10.43
CA ILE A 65 -25.02 -0.59 10.52
C ILE A 65 -23.58 -1.01 10.82
N ILE A 66 -23.36 -1.91 11.79
CA ILE A 66 -22.00 -2.38 12.13
C ILE A 66 -21.33 -3.04 10.93
N VAL A 67 -22.05 -3.86 10.17
CA VAL A 67 -21.51 -4.56 9.01
C VAL A 67 -21.25 -3.58 7.87
N TRP A 68 -22.25 -2.80 7.44
CA TRP A 68 -22.20 -2.01 6.21
C TRP A 68 -21.52 -0.64 6.34
N GLU A 69 -21.61 0.01 7.50
CA GLU A 69 -21.11 1.38 7.67
C GLU A 69 -19.80 1.45 8.44
N ILE A 70 -19.39 0.36 9.10
CA ILE A 70 -18.19 0.35 9.95
C ILE A 70 -17.19 -0.70 9.46
N ARG A 71 -17.55 -1.98 9.51
CA ARG A 71 -16.56 -3.06 9.33
C ARG A 71 -16.25 -3.38 7.89
N LEU A 72 -17.26 -3.45 7.03
CA LEU A 72 -17.06 -3.73 5.62
C LEU A 72 -16.25 -2.61 4.93
N PRO A 73 -16.56 -1.31 5.12
CA PRO A 73 -15.75 -0.23 4.56
C PRO A 73 -14.28 -0.30 5.00
N GLN A 74 -14.04 -0.48 6.31
CA GLN A 74 -12.69 -0.58 6.86
C GLN A 74 -11.93 -1.81 6.34
N ALA A 75 -12.59 -2.97 6.23
CA ALA A 75 -11.96 -4.18 5.70
C ALA A 75 -11.62 -4.00 4.20
N LEU A 76 -12.50 -3.39 3.42
CA LEU A 76 -12.25 -3.12 2.00
C LEU A 76 -11.13 -2.09 1.81
N SER A 77 -11.08 -1.03 2.62
CA SER A 77 -9.99 -0.06 2.56
C SER A 77 -8.64 -0.72 2.88
N ALA A 78 -8.58 -1.61 3.88
CA ALA A 78 -7.38 -2.39 4.20
C ALA A 78 -6.96 -3.32 3.06
N ILE A 79 -7.91 -3.99 2.39
CA ILE A 79 -7.64 -4.84 1.23
C ILE A 79 -7.04 -4.02 0.08
N ILE A 80 -7.69 -2.91 -0.29
CA ILE A 80 -7.28 -2.07 -1.42
C ILE A 80 -5.93 -1.42 -1.15
N ALA A 81 -5.77 -0.84 0.04
CA ALA A 81 -4.52 -0.19 0.43
C ALA A 81 -3.37 -1.20 0.53
N GLY A 82 -3.62 -2.37 1.09
CA GLY A 82 -2.63 -3.43 1.25
C GLY A 82 -2.14 -3.93 -0.09
N GLY A 83 -3.07 -4.24 -1.00
CA GLY A 83 -2.74 -4.65 -2.36
C GLY A 83 -2.05 -3.55 -3.15
N GLY A 84 -2.57 -2.32 -3.10
CA GLY A 84 -2.04 -1.16 -3.83
C GLY A 84 -0.63 -0.76 -3.41
N LEU A 85 -0.34 -0.73 -2.11
CA LEU A 85 1.00 -0.47 -1.59
C LEU A 85 1.97 -1.60 -1.94
N ALA A 86 1.53 -2.85 -1.82
CA ALA A 86 2.35 -4.01 -2.13
C ALA A 86 2.74 -4.07 -3.62
N ILE A 87 1.77 -3.95 -4.54
CA ILE A 87 2.04 -4.00 -5.98
C ILE A 87 2.89 -2.82 -6.45
N SER A 88 2.62 -1.62 -5.93
CA SER A 88 3.45 -0.43 -6.16
C SER A 88 4.89 -0.64 -5.66
N GLY A 89 5.04 -1.30 -4.51
CA GLY A 89 6.32 -1.73 -3.97
C GLY A 89 7.07 -2.69 -4.89
N ALA A 90 6.42 -3.76 -5.37
CA ALA A 90 7.04 -4.72 -6.28
C ALA A 90 7.56 -4.07 -7.57
N VAL A 91 6.76 -3.18 -8.16
CA VAL A 91 7.14 -2.41 -9.36
C VAL A 91 8.30 -1.47 -9.04
N MET A 92 8.25 -0.76 -7.91
CA MET A 92 9.33 0.14 -7.50
C MET A 92 10.66 -0.61 -7.33
N GLN A 93 10.63 -1.80 -6.72
CA GLN A 93 11.83 -2.63 -6.57
C GLN A 93 12.43 -3.07 -7.91
N SER A 94 11.58 -3.36 -8.91
CA SER A 94 12.05 -3.75 -10.26
C SER A 94 12.60 -2.56 -11.05
N ILE A 95 11.87 -1.44 -11.13
CA ILE A 95 12.32 -0.28 -11.92
C ILE A 95 13.58 0.38 -11.34
N LEU A 96 13.73 0.35 -10.01
CA LEU A 96 14.94 0.80 -9.31
C LEU A 96 16.01 -0.30 -9.22
N ARG A 97 15.72 -1.53 -9.67
CA ARG A 97 16.61 -2.70 -9.54
C ARG A 97 17.21 -2.80 -8.13
N ASN A 98 16.40 -2.51 -7.13
CA ASN A 98 16.81 -2.40 -5.74
C ASN A 98 15.73 -3.04 -4.85
N PRO A 99 16.06 -4.09 -4.07
CA PRO A 99 15.09 -4.75 -3.21
C PRO A 99 14.55 -3.86 -2.08
N LEU A 100 15.20 -2.73 -1.78
CA LEU A 100 14.73 -1.72 -0.84
C LEU A 100 13.86 -0.64 -1.50
N GLY A 101 13.66 -0.71 -2.82
CA GLY A 101 12.86 0.26 -3.55
C GLY A 101 11.40 0.24 -3.10
N SER A 102 10.91 1.36 -2.60
CA SER A 102 9.48 1.57 -2.36
C SER A 102 9.13 3.05 -2.49
N PRO A 103 7.85 3.38 -2.71
CA PRO A 103 7.38 4.77 -2.64
C PRO A 103 7.71 5.42 -1.29
N PHE A 104 7.69 4.65 -0.20
CA PHE A 104 8.06 5.10 1.15
C PHE A 104 9.53 5.55 1.20
N THR A 105 10.46 4.75 0.65
CA THR A 105 11.90 5.06 0.64
C THR A 105 12.28 6.19 -0.33
N LEU A 106 11.41 6.52 -1.30
CA LEU A 106 11.61 7.65 -2.21
C LEU A 106 11.14 9.00 -1.63
N GLY A 107 10.77 9.06 -0.34
CA GLY A 107 10.38 10.30 0.32
C GLY A 107 8.97 10.78 0.02
N ILE A 108 8.16 10.00 -0.73
CA ILE A 108 6.78 10.35 -1.09
C ILE A 108 5.89 10.41 0.17
N SER A 109 6.10 9.48 1.10
CA SER A 109 5.39 9.47 2.39
C SER A 109 5.79 10.66 3.28
N HIS A 110 7.06 11.06 3.27
CA HIS A 110 7.53 12.25 3.99
C HIS A 110 6.93 13.54 3.40
N ALA A 111 6.82 13.63 2.07
CA ALA A 111 6.17 14.74 1.39
C ALA A 111 4.67 14.82 1.73
N ALA A 112 3.99 13.68 1.78
CA ALA A 112 2.58 13.62 2.20
C ALA A 112 2.40 14.08 3.66
N ALA A 113 3.28 13.63 4.56
CA ALA A 113 3.30 14.05 5.97
C ALA A 113 3.50 15.56 6.12
N PHE A 114 4.46 16.12 5.37
CA PHE A 114 4.68 17.55 5.32
C PHE A 114 3.44 18.30 4.80
N GLY A 115 2.82 17.84 3.72
CA GLY A 115 1.60 18.46 3.18
C GLY A 115 0.44 18.44 4.18
N ALA A 116 0.26 17.32 4.89
CA ALA A 116 -0.73 17.22 5.97
C ALA A 116 -0.41 18.19 7.11
N ALA A 117 0.84 18.23 7.58
CA ALA A 117 1.28 19.16 8.62
C ALA A 117 1.11 20.64 8.22
N PHE A 118 1.45 20.97 6.97
CA PHE A 118 1.26 22.29 6.40
C PHE A 118 -0.22 22.71 6.40
N SER A 119 -1.10 21.80 5.99
CA SER A 119 -2.55 22.03 6.00
C SER A 119 -3.10 22.20 7.42
N VAL A 120 -2.60 21.42 8.39
CA VAL A 120 -3.01 21.53 9.80
C VAL A 120 -2.61 22.89 10.37
N MET A 121 -1.37 23.31 10.13
CA MET A 121 -0.81 24.54 10.70
C MET A 121 -1.36 25.82 10.04
N LEU A 122 -1.37 25.90 8.71
CA LEU A 122 -1.62 27.15 7.98
C LEU A 122 -3.04 27.31 7.47
N LEU A 123 -3.75 26.20 7.22
CA LEU A 123 -5.12 26.22 6.68
C LEU A 123 -6.17 25.99 7.77
N GLY A 124 -5.76 25.84 9.03
CA GLY A 124 -6.66 25.63 10.16
C GLY A 124 -7.46 24.32 10.09
N SER A 125 -6.98 23.31 9.35
CA SER A 125 -7.64 21.99 9.26
C SER A 125 -7.47 21.14 10.53
N GLY A 126 -6.68 21.62 11.50
CA GLY A 126 -6.32 20.94 12.75
C GLY A 126 -7.38 20.94 13.84
N VAL A 127 -8.59 20.42 13.57
CA VAL A 127 -9.53 20.04 14.63
C VAL A 127 -9.81 18.55 14.45
N MET A 128 -9.00 17.68 15.05
CA MET A 128 -8.97 16.26 14.69
C MET A 128 -9.57 15.36 15.75
N GLY A 129 -10.61 14.56 15.44
CA GLY A 129 -11.11 13.61 16.43
C GLY A 129 -11.73 12.31 16.03
N SER A 130 -11.64 11.48 17.04
CA SER A 130 -11.91 10.07 17.03
C SER A 130 -13.40 9.83 17.19
N SER A 131 -13.96 9.18 16.17
CA SER A 131 -15.25 8.51 16.27
C SER A 131 -15.06 7.25 17.11
N GLN A 132 -15.12 7.42 18.44
CA GLN A 132 -15.50 6.48 19.51
C GLN A 132 -14.73 6.85 20.78
N VAL A 133 -15.41 7.64 21.63
CA VAL A 133 -14.94 8.19 22.93
C VAL A 133 -13.94 9.36 22.78
N GLY A 134 -14.47 10.56 22.53
CA GLY A 134 -13.70 11.82 22.51
C GLY A 134 -13.75 12.58 21.17
N SER A 135 -14.96 12.84 20.65
CA SER A 135 -15.18 13.47 19.35
C SER A 135 -14.53 14.85 19.27
N ILE A 136 -13.54 14.97 18.40
CA ILE A 136 -13.01 16.24 17.89
C ILE A 136 -13.38 16.26 16.38
N ASN A 137 -13.89 17.37 15.88
CA ASN A 137 -14.57 17.46 14.58
C ASN A 137 -13.66 18.12 13.55
N ILE A 138 -13.31 17.43 12.46
CA ILE A 138 -12.53 18.01 11.37
C ILE A 138 -13.44 18.91 10.52
N THR A 139 -13.21 20.22 10.57
CA THR A 139 -13.99 21.20 9.80
C THR A 139 -13.86 20.99 8.29
N ASN A 140 -12.75 20.41 7.78
CA ASN A 140 -12.59 20.05 6.37
C ASN A 140 -11.51 18.95 6.11
N PRO A 141 -11.84 17.65 6.19
CA PRO A 141 -10.90 16.54 5.97
C PRO A 141 -10.24 16.58 4.58
N TYR A 142 -10.97 17.09 3.59
CA TYR A 142 -10.53 17.15 2.21
C TYR A 142 -9.34 18.10 2.02
N LEU A 143 -9.17 19.14 2.85
CA LEU A 143 -8.01 20.04 2.76
C LEU A 143 -6.71 19.33 3.14
N THR A 144 -6.70 18.54 4.22
CA THR A 144 -5.51 17.81 4.65
C THR A 144 -5.15 16.72 3.63
N THR A 145 -6.16 15.97 3.14
CA THR A 145 -5.98 14.96 2.10
C THR A 145 -5.46 15.57 0.80
N THR A 146 -6.02 16.68 0.33
CA THR A 146 -5.57 17.34 -0.91
C THR A 146 -4.15 17.89 -0.78
N ALA A 147 -3.81 18.51 0.36
CA ALA A 147 -2.45 18.99 0.60
C ALA A 147 -1.43 17.85 0.64
N ALA A 148 -1.72 16.76 1.35
CA ALA A 148 -0.88 15.57 1.39
C ALA A 148 -0.69 14.95 -0.01
N PHE A 149 -1.78 14.84 -0.77
CA PHE A 149 -1.77 14.35 -2.14
C PHE A 149 -0.91 15.24 -3.06
N VAL A 150 -1.12 16.55 -3.04
CA VAL A 150 -0.39 17.52 -3.88
C VAL A 150 1.10 17.53 -3.54
N CYS A 151 1.48 17.55 -2.26
CA CYS A 151 2.89 17.53 -1.87
C CYS A 151 3.59 16.23 -2.30
N SER A 152 2.91 15.09 -2.16
CA SER A 152 3.47 13.79 -2.58
C SER A 152 3.62 13.66 -4.10
N LEU A 153 2.67 14.21 -4.88
CA LEU A 153 2.81 14.33 -6.33
C LEU A 153 3.91 15.31 -6.74
N ALA A 154 4.04 16.44 -6.04
CA ALA A 154 5.11 17.40 -6.28
C ALA A 154 6.50 16.79 -6.04
N ALA A 155 6.65 16.00 -4.97
CA ALA A 155 7.87 15.24 -4.72
C ALA A 155 8.17 14.26 -5.86
N THR A 156 7.16 13.48 -6.30
CA THR A 156 7.31 12.57 -7.45
C THR A 156 7.69 13.30 -8.73
N ALA A 157 7.03 14.43 -9.02
CA ALA A 157 7.33 15.25 -10.19
C ALA A 157 8.77 15.78 -10.16
N MET A 158 9.26 16.17 -8.98
CA MET A 158 10.64 16.60 -8.80
C MET A 158 11.64 15.46 -9.01
N ILE A 159 11.37 14.24 -8.52
CA ILE A 159 12.19 13.06 -8.84
C ILE A 159 12.25 12.84 -10.34
N ILE A 160 11.11 12.89 -11.04
CA ILE A 160 11.06 12.71 -12.50
C ILE A 160 11.82 13.81 -13.23
N ALA A 161 11.68 15.07 -12.79
CA ALA A 161 12.37 16.19 -13.40
C ALA A 161 13.90 16.01 -13.30
N VAL A 162 14.40 15.66 -12.12
CA VAL A 162 15.83 15.38 -11.92
C VAL A 162 16.28 14.17 -12.75
N SER A 163 15.50 13.09 -12.76
CA SER A 163 15.79 11.91 -13.59
C SER A 163 15.80 12.23 -15.09
N ARG A 164 14.99 13.16 -15.58
CA ARG A 164 15.04 13.56 -17.00
C ARG A 164 16.28 14.40 -17.32
N LEU A 165 16.77 15.21 -16.39
CA LEU A 165 17.93 16.07 -16.58
C LEU A 165 19.27 15.32 -16.46
N ARG A 166 19.34 14.31 -15.58
CA ARG A 166 20.58 13.56 -15.27
C ARG A 166 20.60 12.13 -15.80
N GLY A 167 19.52 11.68 -16.44
CA GLY A 167 19.31 10.30 -16.85
C GLY A 167 18.47 9.53 -15.81
N ALA A 168 17.52 8.73 -16.31
CA ALA A 168 16.57 8.00 -15.48
C ALA A 168 17.22 6.72 -14.93
N THR A 169 18.36 6.82 -14.24
CA THR A 169 18.99 5.67 -13.60
C THR A 169 18.42 5.45 -12.20
N PRO A 170 18.46 4.21 -11.66
CA PRO A 170 18.02 3.97 -10.30
C PRO A 170 18.75 4.80 -9.25
N GLU A 171 20.05 5.04 -9.42
CA GLU A 171 20.86 5.80 -8.47
C GLU A 171 20.38 7.25 -8.36
N THR A 172 20.10 7.91 -9.50
CA THR A 172 19.61 9.29 -9.49
C THR A 172 18.25 9.40 -8.83
N MET A 173 17.37 8.43 -9.07
CA MET A 173 16.03 8.38 -8.48
C MET A 173 16.09 8.19 -6.96
N ILE A 174 16.90 7.24 -6.49
CA ILE A 174 17.06 6.95 -5.05
C ILE A 174 17.70 8.14 -4.33
N LEU A 175 18.81 8.68 -4.83
CA LEU A 175 19.49 9.80 -4.18
C LEU A 175 18.60 11.05 -4.12
N THR A 176 17.84 11.32 -5.18
CA THR A 176 16.86 12.42 -5.19
C THR A 176 15.76 12.16 -4.16
N GLY A 177 15.19 10.96 -4.13
CA GLY A 177 14.16 10.59 -3.17
C GLY A 177 14.61 10.71 -1.71
N VAL A 178 15.83 10.26 -1.40
CA VAL A 178 16.42 10.38 -0.05
C VAL A 178 16.61 11.85 0.33
N ALA A 179 17.17 12.67 -0.56
CA ALA A 179 17.36 14.10 -0.32
C ALA A 179 16.02 14.83 -0.09
N LEU A 180 15.00 14.52 -0.89
CA LEU A 180 13.65 15.06 -0.70
C LEU A 180 13.00 14.58 0.59
N GLY A 181 13.16 13.30 0.93
CA GLY A 181 12.68 12.75 2.19
C GLY A 181 13.24 13.50 3.40
N ALA A 182 14.55 13.78 3.39
CA ALA A 182 15.20 14.58 4.43
C ALA A 182 14.66 16.01 4.48
N LEU A 183 14.48 16.67 3.31
CA LEU A 183 13.92 18.02 3.22
C LEU A 183 12.50 18.10 3.80
N PHE A 184 11.60 17.20 3.39
CA PHE A 184 10.22 17.18 3.89
C PHE A 184 10.13 16.78 5.36
N THR A 185 11.03 15.91 5.84
CA THR A 185 11.12 15.59 7.27
C THR A 185 11.55 16.82 8.07
N ALA A 186 12.59 17.53 7.64
CA ALA A 186 13.02 18.77 8.27
C ALA A 186 11.92 19.85 8.22
N GLY A 187 11.22 19.97 7.09
CA GLY A 187 10.06 20.86 6.97
C GLY A 187 8.93 20.49 7.94
N THR A 188 8.66 19.20 8.13
CA THR A 188 7.64 18.73 9.07
C THR A 188 8.04 19.06 10.51
N MET A 189 9.30 18.83 10.87
CA MET A 189 9.85 19.20 12.18
C MET A 189 9.78 20.71 12.44
N PHE A 190 10.07 21.52 11.41
CA PHE A 190 9.95 22.97 11.49
C PHE A 190 8.51 23.42 11.78
N LEU A 191 7.51 22.83 11.11
CA LEU A 191 6.09 23.13 11.39
C LEU A 191 5.69 22.67 12.80
N GLN A 192 6.13 21.48 13.21
CA GLN A 192 5.85 20.94 14.55
C GLN A 192 6.43 21.79 15.68
N PHE A 193 7.58 22.44 15.47
CA PHE A 193 8.21 23.31 16.46
C PHE A 193 7.35 24.53 16.82
N PHE A 194 6.56 25.04 15.87
CA PHE A 194 5.67 26.19 16.07
C PHE A 194 4.21 25.80 16.30
N ALA A 195 3.88 24.51 16.27
CA ALA A 195 2.52 24.02 16.44
C ALA A 195 2.09 24.08 17.91
N ASP A 196 0.82 24.41 18.16
CA ASP A 196 0.22 24.22 19.49
C ASP A 196 -0.02 22.72 19.78
N ASP A 197 -0.38 22.38 21.01
CA ASP A 197 -0.57 20.99 21.44
C ASP A 197 -1.63 20.23 20.61
N VAL A 198 -2.67 20.92 20.15
CA VAL A 198 -3.77 20.32 19.36
C VAL A 198 -3.33 20.05 17.94
N GLN A 199 -2.66 21.02 17.32
CA GLN A 199 -2.07 20.90 15.98
C GLN A 199 -1.00 19.81 15.96
N LEU A 200 -0.10 19.80 16.96
CA LEU A 200 0.96 18.80 17.06
C LEU A 200 0.36 17.39 17.20
N ALA A 201 -0.63 17.21 18.06
CA ALA A 201 -1.35 15.94 18.19
C ALA A 201 -2.01 15.52 16.86
N ALA A 202 -2.68 16.45 16.16
CA ALA A 202 -3.31 16.18 14.88
C ALA A 202 -2.29 15.74 13.81
N MET A 203 -1.13 16.40 13.73
CA MET A 203 -0.04 16.01 12.84
C MET A 203 0.45 14.59 13.14
N VAL A 204 0.70 14.28 14.42
CA VAL A 204 1.16 12.95 14.84
C VAL A 204 0.11 11.88 14.53
N PHE A 205 -1.14 12.08 14.94
CA PHE A 205 -2.21 11.10 14.68
C PHE A 205 -2.49 10.91 13.19
N TRP A 206 -2.33 11.94 12.35
CA TRP A 206 -2.45 11.77 10.92
C TRP A 206 -1.42 10.76 10.38
N THR A 207 -0.17 10.81 10.87
CA THR A 207 0.91 9.91 10.45
C THR A 207 0.72 8.46 10.89
N PHE A 208 -0.09 8.20 11.93
CA PHE A 208 -0.29 6.84 12.43
C PHE A 208 -1.01 5.91 11.47
N GLY A 209 -1.70 6.43 10.46
CA GLY A 209 -2.38 5.62 9.46
C GLY A 209 -3.56 4.81 10.01
N ASP A 210 -4.71 4.94 9.38
CA ASP A 210 -5.96 4.31 9.82
C ASP A 210 -6.86 3.98 8.63
N THR A 211 -7.16 2.70 8.47
CA THR A 211 -8.04 2.11 7.44
C THR A 211 -9.49 2.48 7.69
N ALA A 212 -9.89 2.82 8.91
CA ALA A 212 -11.25 3.21 9.27
C ALA A 212 -11.65 4.60 8.75
N ARG A 213 -10.69 5.40 8.26
CA ARG A 213 -10.94 6.79 7.81
C ARG A 213 -11.72 6.90 6.50
N ALA A 214 -11.66 5.88 5.64
CA ALA A 214 -12.27 5.94 4.32
C ALA A 214 -13.76 5.58 4.36
N SER A 215 -14.62 6.45 3.79
CA SER A 215 -16.02 6.10 3.51
C SER A 215 -16.13 5.38 2.17
N TRP A 216 -17.35 4.95 1.82
CA TRP A 216 -17.64 4.30 0.54
C TRP A 216 -17.17 5.08 -0.68
N ASN A 217 -17.25 6.42 -0.65
CA ASN A 217 -16.80 7.26 -1.76
C ASN A 217 -15.27 7.20 -1.92
N GLU A 218 -14.52 7.32 -0.82
CA GLU A 218 -13.07 7.21 -0.85
C GLU A 218 -12.62 5.79 -1.21
N ILE A 219 -13.34 4.76 -0.76
CA ILE A 219 -13.08 3.37 -1.13
C ILE A 219 -13.25 3.15 -2.64
N ALA A 220 -14.30 3.72 -3.25
CA ALA A 220 -14.49 3.64 -4.70
C ALA A 220 -13.34 4.31 -5.46
N LEU A 221 -12.87 5.47 -5.00
CA LEU A 221 -11.71 6.16 -5.57
C LEU A 221 -10.43 5.34 -5.42
N LEU A 222 -10.15 4.83 -4.22
CA LEU A 222 -8.99 3.98 -3.92
C LEU A 222 -8.99 2.72 -4.79
N ALA A 223 -10.16 2.07 -4.93
CA ALA A 223 -10.34 0.89 -5.77
C ALA A 223 -10.11 1.21 -7.25
N GLY A 224 -10.66 2.32 -7.74
CA GLY A 224 -10.50 2.75 -9.13
C GLY A 224 -9.03 3.03 -9.48
N VAL A 225 -8.34 3.85 -8.69
CA VAL A 225 -6.93 4.19 -8.92
C VAL A 225 -6.04 2.95 -8.81
N THR A 226 -6.23 2.16 -7.75
CA THR A 226 -5.45 0.92 -7.55
C THR A 226 -5.71 -0.10 -8.64
N GLY A 227 -6.97 -0.25 -9.09
CA GLY A 227 -7.36 -1.16 -10.16
C GLY A 227 -6.73 -0.78 -11.49
N VAL A 228 -6.83 0.49 -11.91
CA VAL A 228 -6.22 0.99 -13.14
C VAL A 228 -4.70 0.80 -13.13
N ALA A 229 -4.04 1.17 -12.04
CA ALA A 229 -2.60 0.99 -11.90
C ALA A 229 -2.21 -0.50 -11.89
N SER A 230 -2.98 -1.36 -11.22
CA SER A 230 -2.73 -2.80 -11.21
C SER A 230 -2.84 -3.41 -12.60
N VAL A 231 -3.86 -3.04 -13.39
CA VAL A 231 -3.98 -3.46 -14.79
C VAL A 231 -2.75 -3.03 -15.60
N TYR A 232 -2.32 -1.77 -15.44
CA TYR A 232 -1.12 -1.26 -16.08
C TYR A 232 0.14 -2.05 -15.70
N PHE A 233 0.33 -2.36 -14.41
CA PHE A 233 1.48 -3.11 -13.93
C PHE A 233 1.48 -4.56 -14.43
N LEU A 234 0.33 -5.22 -14.38
CA LEU A 234 0.17 -6.59 -14.85
C LEU A 234 0.43 -6.70 -16.37
N ALA A 235 -0.07 -5.75 -17.16
CA ALA A 235 0.19 -5.69 -18.60
C ALA A 235 1.70 -5.51 -18.92
N ASN A 236 2.45 -4.86 -18.04
CA ASN A 236 3.90 -4.66 -18.18
C ASN A 236 4.76 -5.76 -17.52
N GLY A 237 4.17 -6.85 -17.00
CA GLY A 237 4.89 -7.90 -16.27
C GLY A 237 6.13 -8.43 -17.02
N TRP A 238 6.02 -8.66 -18.34
CA TRP A 238 7.16 -9.09 -19.16
C TRP A 238 8.26 -8.04 -19.27
N ASN A 239 7.89 -6.76 -19.37
CA ASN A 239 8.85 -5.68 -19.48
C ASN A 239 9.62 -5.49 -18.16
N TYR A 240 8.98 -5.72 -17.00
CA TYR A 240 9.65 -5.74 -15.70
C TYR A 240 10.63 -6.91 -15.58
N ASN A 241 10.26 -8.11 -16.06
CA ASN A 241 11.20 -9.23 -16.16
C ASN A 241 12.43 -8.90 -17.02
N ALA A 242 12.24 -8.18 -18.12
CA ALA A 242 13.34 -7.76 -18.98
C ALA A 242 14.27 -6.75 -18.29
N ILE A 243 13.72 -5.78 -17.54
CA ILE A 243 14.51 -4.82 -16.75
C ILE A 243 15.34 -5.52 -15.68
N ASP A 244 14.78 -6.51 -14.99
CA ASP A 244 15.49 -7.29 -13.98
C ASP A 244 16.72 -8.03 -14.56
N ALA A 245 16.68 -8.40 -15.85
CA ALA A 245 17.80 -8.99 -16.59
C ALA A 245 18.88 -7.97 -17.04
N GLY A 246 18.68 -6.68 -16.76
CA GLY A 246 19.61 -5.59 -17.06
C GLY A 246 19.09 -4.61 -18.12
N ASP A 247 19.45 -3.33 -17.98
CA ASP A 247 18.96 -2.25 -18.84
C ASP A 247 19.33 -2.45 -20.32
N GLU A 248 20.55 -2.92 -20.62
CA GLU A 248 20.97 -3.19 -22.01
C GLU A 248 20.25 -4.40 -22.60
N THR A 249 20.07 -5.48 -21.82
CA THR A 249 19.29 -6.65 -22.23
C THR A 249 17.84 -6.25 -22.54
N ALA A 250 17.23 -5.44 -21.67
CA ALA A 250 15.86 -4.96 -21.86
C ALA A 250 15.72 -4.10 -23.12
N ARG A 251 16.67 -3.19 -23.38
CA ARG A 251 16.70 -2.38 -24.61
C ARG A 251 16.85 -3.26 -25.85
N GLY A 252 17.70 -4.27 -25.81
CA GLY A 252 17.87 -5.25 -26.89
C GLY A 252 16.60 -6.05 -27.19
N LEU A 253 15.76 -6.29 -26.18
CA LEU A 253 14.44 -6.92 -26.30
C LEU A 253 13.32 -5.94 -26.73
N GLY A 254 13.65 -4.69 -27.04
CA GLY A 254 12.70 -3.67 -27.50
C GLY A 254 11.98 -2.91 -26.38
N VAL A 255 12.38 -3.10 -25.11
CA VAL A 255 11.77 -2.39 -23.98
C VAL A 255 12.29 -0.97 -23.91
N ARG A 256 11.37 0.00 -23.87
CA ARG A 256 11.68 1.42 -23.66
C ARG A 256 11.91 1.70 -22.17
N VAL A 257 13.07 1.29 -21.67
CA VAL A 257 13.43 1.28 -20.23
C VAL A 257 13.10 2.61 -19.53
N ASP A 258 13.57 3.75 -20.07
CA ASP A 258 13.35 5.05 -19.44
C ASP A 258 11.86 5.42 -19.33
N ARG A 259 11.09 5.13 -20.39
CA ARG A 259 9.64 5.36 -20.39
C ARG A 259 8.95 4.46 -19.37
N LEU A 260 9.31 3.18 -19.31
CA LEU A 260 8.71 2.23 -18.36
C LEU A 260 9.04 2.59 -16.92
N ARG A 261 10.27 3.04 -16.64
CA ARG A 261 10.71 3.50 -15.32
C ARG A 261 9.96 4.75 -14.87
N VAL A 262 9.85 5.76 -15.74
CA VAL A 262 9.12 7.00 -15.42
C VAL A 262 7.62 6.74 -15.23
N THR A 263 6.98 6.00 -16.13
CA THR A 263 5.54 5.70 -16.06
C THR A 263 5.20 4.74 -14.91
N GLY A 264 6.04 3.73 -14.67
CA GLY A 264 5.93 2.83 -13.53
C GLY A 264 6.06 3.55 -12.20
N MET A 265 7.03 4.46 -12.08
CA MET A 265 7.17 5.31 -10.90
C MET A 265 5.96 6.23 -10.74
N LEU A 266 5.49 6.90 -11.81
CA LEU A 266 4.30 7.76 -11.75
C LEU A 266 3.07 7.02 -11.23
N MET A 267 2.78 5.84 -11.77
CA MET A 267 1.63 5.04 -11.36
C MET A 267 1.78 4.53 -9.92
N ALA A 268 2.97 4.05 -9.54
CA ALA A 268 3.23 3.54 -8.18
C ALA A 268 3.16 4.65 -7.13
N SER A 269 3.71 5.82 -7.46
CA SER A 269 3.58 7.04 -6.67
C SER A 269 2.12 7.48 -6.58
N LEU A 270 1.37 7.51 -7.69
CA LEU A 270 -0.04 7.92 -7.68
C LEU A 270 -0.87 7.04 -6.75
N VAL A 271 -0.78 5.71 -6.88
CA VAL A 271 -1.48 4.77 -6.00
C VAL A 271 -1.12 5.03 -4.53
N THR A 272 0.17 5.17 -4.25
CA THR A 272 0.66 5.37 -2.87
C THR A 272 0.23 6.72 -2.31
N SER A 273 0.30 7.79 -3.12
CA SER A 273 -0.15 9.14 -2.77
C SER A 273 -1.64 9.18 -2.44
N VAL A 274 -2.50 8.54 -3.23
CA VAL A 274 -3.94 8.48 -2.95
C VAL A 274 -4.19 7.68 -1.66
N ILE A 275 -3.56 6.51 -1.51
CA ILE A 275 -3.71 5.70 -0.29
C ILE A 275 -3.28 6.49 0.95
N ILE A 276 -2.10 7.12 0.92
CA ILE A 276 -1.57 7.86 2.06
C ILE A 276 -2.38 9.12 2.36
N ALA A 277 -2.90 9.80 1.35
CA ALA A 277 -3.69 11.01 1.54
C ALA A 277 -5.00 10.75 2.32
N TYR A 278 -5.62 9.58 2.12
CA TYR A 278 -6.87 9.21 2.80
C TYR A 278 -6.65 8.38 4.06
N LEU A 279 -5.71 7.45 4.03
CA LEU A 279 -5.51 6.49 5.12
C LEU A 279 -4.31 6.83 6.00
N GLY A 280 -3.55 7.88 5.73
CA GLY A 280 -2.30 8.18 6.42
C GLY A 280 -1.16 7.22 6.06
N ILE A 281 -0.06 7.28 6.80
CA ILE A 281 1.15 6.54 6.44
C ILE A 281 1.03 5.08 6.88
N ILE A 282 1.09 4.17 5.90
CA ILE A 282 1.12 2.73 6.13
C ILE A 282 2.47 2.19 5.64
N GLY A 283 3.34 1.85 6.58
CA GLY A 283 4.71 1.40 6.32
C GLY A 283 4.82 -0.10 6.06
N PHE A 284 6.00 -0.53 5.60
CA PHE A 284 6.44 -1.92 5.44
C PHE A 284 5.67 -2.83 4.48
N VAL A 285 4.38 -2.62 4.21
CA VAL A 285 3.59 -3.45 3.29
C VAL A 285 4.23 -3.49 1.89
N GLY A 286 4.58 -2.32 1.34
CA GLY A 286 5.25 -2.19 0.04
C GLY A 286 6.69 -2.70 -0.02
N LEU A 287 7.33 -2.99 1.12
CA LEU A 287 8.71 -3.49 1.16
C LEU A 287 8.75 -4.99 1.40
N VAL A 288 8.03 -5.44 2.42
CA VAL A 288 8.08 -6.82 2.93
C VAL A 288 7.31 -7.77 2.03
N VAL A 289 6.12 -7.38 1.55
CA VAL A 289 5.26 -8.28 0.77
C VAL A 289 5.88 -8.70 -0.55
N PRO A 290 6.44 -7.81 -1.39
CA PRO A 290 7.11 -8.22 -2.62
C PRO A 290 8.27 -9.19 -2.36
N HIS A 291 9.01 -8.98 -1.26
CA HIS A 291 10.14 -9.81 -0.89
C HIS A 291 9.69 -11.21 -0.42
N MET A 292 8.61 -11.29 0.37
CA MET A 292 7.95 -12.55 0.71
C MET A 292 7.44 -13.28 -0.54
N ALA A 293 6.77 -12.55 -1.45
CA ALA A 293 6.23 -13.12 -2.67
C ALA A 293 7.32 -13.68 -3.58
N ARG A 294 8.46 -12.97 -3.73
CA ARG A 294 9.64 -13.48 -4.48
C ARG A 294 10.18 -14.77 -3.89
N ARG A 295 10.17 -14.90 -2.55
CA ARG A 295 10.63 -16.12 -1.88
C ARG A 295 9.71 -17.33 -2.10
N ILE A 296 8.40 -17.08 -2.19
CA ILE A 296 7.39 -18.15 -2.33
C ILE A 296 7.23 -18.56 -3.80
N LEU A 297 7.28 -17.61 -4.74
CA LEU A 297 6.89 -17.81 -6.15
C LEU A 297 8.02 -17.54 -7.17
N GLY A 298 9.14 -16.99 -6.73
CA GLY A 298 10.24 -16.54 -7.59
C GLY A 298 10.06 -15.11 -8.15
N GLY A 299 11.01 -14.68 -8.97
CA GLY A 299 11.09 -13.31 -9.52
C GLY A 299 10.27 -13.04 -10.79
N ASP A 300 9.46 -13.99 -11.26
CA ASP A 300 8.67 -13.80 -12.48
C ASP A 300 7.46 -12.89 -12.23
N HIS A 301 7.52 -11.65 -12.73
CA HIS A 301 6.52 -10.60 -12.55
C HIS A 301 5.10 -10.98 -12.99
N ARG A 302 4.96 -11.93 -13.92
CA ARG A 302 3.65 -12.44 -14.34
C ARG A 302 2.86 -13.07 -13.19
N PHE A 303 3.58 -13.70 -12.25
CA PHE A 303 3.01 -14.34 -11.06
C PHE A 303 3.28 -13.55 -9.79
N LEU A 304 4.43 -12.88 -9.73
CA LEU A 304 4.83 -12.07 -8.59
C LEU A 304 3.88 -10.90 -8.36
N LEU A 305 3.45 -10.19 -9.43
CA LEU A 305 2.58 -9.02 -9.28
C LEU A 305 1.17 -9.40 -8.75
N PRO A 306 0.44 -10.38 -9.33
CA PRO A 306 -0.83 -10.84 -8.75
C PRO A 306 -0.67 -11.36 -7.32
N ALA A 307 0.39 -12.12 -7.05
CA ALA A 307 0.61 -12.65 -5.71
C ALA A 307 0.89 -11.56 -4.69
N THR A 308 1.69 -10.55 -5.06
CA THR A 308 1.99 -9.41 -4.21
C THR A 308 0.73 -8.60 -3.91
N LEU A 309 -0.17 -8.44 -4.89
CA LEU A 309 -1.46 -7.80 -4.71
C LEU A 309 -2.30 -8.53 -3.64
N PHE A 310 -2.48 -9.84 -3.76
CA PHE A 310 -3.27 -10.63 -2.81
C PHE A 310 -2.61 -10.77 -1.44
N LEU A 311 -1.29 -11.01 -1.38
CA LEU A 311 -0.55 -11.10 -0.12
C LEU A 311 -0.54 -9.76 0.61
N GLY A 312 -0.47 -8.64 -0.11
CA GLY A 312 -0.52 -7.30 0.47
C GLY A 312 -1.88 -7.00 1.09
N ALA A 313 -2.94 -7.30 0.35
CA ALA A 313 -4.31 -7.20 0.85
C ALA A 313 -4.53 -8.06 2.11
N LEU A 314 -4.07 -9.32 2.08
CA LEU A 314 -4.20 -10.24 3.20
C LEU A 314 -3.41 -9.77 4.41
N LEU A 315 -2.14 -9.38 4.23
CA LEU A 315 -1.29 -8.92 5.32
C LEU A 315 -1.89 -7.69 6.00
N LEU A 316 -2.33 -6.70 5.23
CA LEU A 316 -2.87 -5.47 5.82
C LEU A 316 -4.22 -5.71 6.50
N LEU A 317 -5.12 -6.50 5.90
CA LEU A 317 -6.41 -6.86 6.51
C LEU A 317 -6.25 -7.61 7.83
N VAL A 318 -5.33 -8.58 7.88
CA VAL A 318 -5.05 -9.35 9.10
C VAL A 318 -4.41 -8.46 10.15
N SER A 319 -3.47 -7.59 9.74
CA SER A 319 -2.83 -6.63 10.66
C SER A 319 -3.86 -5.65 11.23
N ASP A 320 -4.73 -5.09 10.40
CA ASP A 320 -5.82 -4.20 10.80
C ASP A 320 -6.78 -4.88 11.78
N THR A 321 -7.17 -6.12 11.48
CA THR A 321 -8.04 -6.91 12.37
C THR A 321 -7.38 -7.20 13.71
N ALA A 322 -6.10 -7.59 13.71
CA ALA A 322 -5.34 -7.83 14.94
C ALA A 322 -5.18 -6.54 15.76
N ALA A 323 -4.85 -5.41 15.12
CA ALA A 323 -4.68 -4.12 15.79
C ALA A 323 -5.96 -3.66 16.52
N ARG A 324 -7.15 -3.93 15.96
CA ARG A 324 -8.44 -3.67 16.62
C ARG A 324 -8.71 -4.55 17.84
N LEU A 325 -8.20 -5.78 17.85
CA LEU A 325 -8.53 -6.78 18.87
C LEU A 325 -7.54 -6.80 20.03
N MET A 326 -6.26 -6.48 19.79
CA MET A 326 -5.19 -6.64 20.78
C MET A 326 -5.34 -5.77 22.02
N LEU A 327 -5.84 -4.53 21.89
CA LEU A 327 -5.99 -3.58 23.00
C LEU A 327 -7.42 -3.05 23.17
N ALA A 328 -8.43 -3.81 22.73
CA ALA A 328 -9.82 -3.40 22.88
C ALA A 328 -10.13 -2.99 24.34
N PRO A 329 -10.75 -1.82 24.59
CA PRO A 329 -11.48 -0.96 23.64
C PRO A 329 -10.63 0.09 22.90
N HIS A 330 -9.32 0.21 23.17
CA HIS A 330 -8.44 1.12 22.44
C HIS A 330 -8.01 0.52 21.10
N VAL A 331 -8.15 1.29 20.02
CA VAL A 331 -7.75 0.86 18.67
C VAL A 331 -6.31 1.25 18.42
N LEU A 332 -5.44 0.25 18.22
CA LEU A 332 -4.07 0.50 17.80
C LEU A 332 -4.03 0.92 16.32
N PRO A 333 -3.20 1.91 15.95
CA PRO A 333 -2.99 2.21 14.55
C PRO A 333 -2.34 1.02 13.83
N VAL A 334 -2.87 0.68 12.66
CA VAL A 334 -2.39 -0.47 11.87
C VAL A 334 -0.92 -0.32 11.47
N SER A 335 -0.45 0.92 11.24
CA SER A 335 0.94 1.18 10.84
C SER A 335 1.94 0.69 11.90
N VAL A 336 1.60 0.87 13.18
CA VAL A 336 2.43 0.42 14.32
C VAL A 336 2.61 -1.08 14.25
N LEU A 337 1.52 -1.83 14.11
CA LEU A 337 1.58 -3.29 14.02
C LEU A 337 2.34 -3.75 12.77
N THR A 338 2.07 -3.14 11.61
CA THR A 338 2.79 -3.49 10.37
C THR A 338 4.29 -3.20 10.45
N ALA A 339 4.72 -2.19 11.20
CA ALA A 339 6.14 -1.92 11.44
C ALA A 339 6.77 -2.95 12.38
N PHE A 340 6.10 -3.27 13.50
CA PHE A 340 6.57 -4.27 14.47
C PHE A 340 6.60 -5.69 13.89
N MET A 341 5.72 -6.02 12.95
CA MET A 341 5.77 -7.29 12.23
C MET A 341 6.75 -7.25 11.04
N GLY A 342 6.72 -6.15 10.30
CA GLY A 342 7.46 -5.99 9.06
C GLY A 342 8.97 -5.93 9.26
N ALA A 343 9.45 -5.17 10.24
CA ALA A 343 10.89 -4.99 10.44
C ALA A 343 11.60 -6.30 10.85
N PRO A 344 11.13 -7.06 11.87
CA PRO A 344 11.74 -8.35 12.22
C PRO A 344 11.65 -9.37 11.09
N LEU A 345 10.51 -9.42 10.39
CA LEU A 345 10.34 -10.31 9.24
C LEU A 345 11.32 -9.95 8.13
N PHE A 346 11.49 -8.66 7.83
CA PHE A 346 12.46 -8.22 6.84
C PHE A 346 13.89 -8.57 7.24
N MET A 347 14.29 -8.32 8.50
CA MET A 347 15.60 -8.73 9.02
C MET A 347 15.82 -10.24 8.92
N TYR A 348 14.82 -11.05 9.29
CA TYR A 348 14.88 -12.51 9.15
C TYR A 348 15.04 -12.94 7.69
N LEU A 349 14.33 -12.30 6.76
CA LEU A 349 14.42 -12.61 5.34
C LEU A 349 15.83 -12.30 4.80
N ILE A 350 16.45 -11.20 5.23
CA ILE A 350 17.85 -10.85 4.90
C ILE A 350 18.82 -11.91 5.46
N LEU A 351 18.70 -12.26 6.75
CA LEU A 351 19.61 -13.21 7.41
C LEU A 351 19.62 -14.59 6.75
N ARG A 352 18.48 -15.02 6.20
CA ARG A 352 18.35 -16.32 5.55
C ARG A 352 18.89 -16.33 4.11
N GLY A 353 19.18 -15.16 3.54
CA GLY A 353 19.65 -14.97 2.16
C GLY A 353 18.63 -15.34 1.07
N TYR A 354 18.92 -14.91 -0.16
CA TYR A 354 18.29 -15.45 -1.38
C TYR A 354 18.95 -16.80 -1.67
N LYS A 355 18.29 -17.90 -1.34
CA LYS A 355 18.64 -19.22 -1.88
C LYS A 355 17.71 -19.54 -3.03
#